data_AF-A0A4Q7TJN4-F1
#
_entry.id   AF-A0A4Q7TJN4-F1
#
_cell.length_a   1.000
_cell.length_b   1.000
_cell.length_c   1.000
_cell.angle_alpha   90.00
_cell.angle_beta   90.00
_cell.angle_gamma   90.00
#
_symmetry.space_group_name_H-M   'P 1'
#
loop_
_entity.id
_entity.type
_entity.pdbx_description
1 polymer ?
#
loop_
_entity_poly.entity_id
_entity_poly.type
_entity_poly.pdbx_seq_one_letter_code
_entity_poly.pdbx_strand_id
1 'polypeptide(L)'
;MHQFEVDERDSSWEIDEARFRVYVFMGAANAVTTTDILSATVEEALEAARNLAEGDRHLWSIALAHDDGAMGRGLVWLSGNDYNDYPRADSDTAAYWRHRGTMQERYLLARAQSGEPVVLPTGERSVRLGPEWGVDLPLWEQFTDHYPVERGALPLGGRLEGSLAAWNQRWQELADPDTGRGASEKDWAAWKAKGVELVARLREALAGVAEVHPAHLHTGQPST
;
A
#
# COMPACT_ATOMS: atom_id res chain seq x y z
N MET A 1 -10.99 2.03 -10.17
CA MET A 1 -12.03 0.99 -10.36
C MET A 1 -12.41 1.05 -11.83
N HIS A 2 -12.40 -0.09 -12.52
CA HIS A 2 -12.85 -0.18 -13.91
C HIS A 2 -14.04 -1.13 -13.94
N GLN A 3 -15.07 -0.78 -14.71
CA GLN A 3 -16.27 -1.58 -14.89
C GLN A 3 -16.48 -1.79 -16.39
N PHE A 4 -16.79 -3.02 -16.79
CA PHE A 4 -17.20 -3.37 -18.15
C PHE A 4 -18.36 -4.37 -18.07
N GLU A 5 -19.21 -4.39 -19.09
CA GLU A 5 -20.35 -5.30 -19.21
C GLU A 5 -19.86 -6.67 -19.69
N VAL A 6 -20.43 -7.73 -19.14
CA VAL A 6 -20.12 -9.13 -19.48
C VAL A 6 -21.41 -9.86 -19.82
N ASP A 7 -21.35 -10.85 -20.72
CA ASP A 7 -22.48 -11.71 -21.06
C ASP A 7 -22.55 -12.88 -20.07
N GLU A 8 -23.60 -12.95 -19.25
CA GLU A 8 -23.76 -13.94 -18.18
C GLU A 8 -24.06 -15.37 -18.65
N ARG A 9 -24.24 -15.59 -19.95
CA ARG A 9 -24.71 -16.87 -20.50
C ARG A 9 -23.70 -18.02 -20.46
N ASP A 10 -22.44 -17.76 -20.11
CA ASP A 10 -21.44 -18.78 -19.80
C ASP A 10 -21.25 -18.90 -18.29
N SER A 11 -22.00 -19.81 -17.66
CA SER A 11 -21.94 -20.12 -16.23
C SER A 11 -21.13 -21.39 -15.93
N SER A 12 -20.42 -21.95 -16.92
CA SER A 12 -19.77 -23.25 -16.80
C SER A 12 -18.53 -23.27 -15.88
N TRP A 13 -18.07 -22.09 -15.46
CA TRP A 13 -16.92 -21.85 -14.59
C TRP A 13 -17.32 -21.35 -13.19
N GLU A 14 -18.62 -21.31 -12.88
CA GLU A 14 -19.11 -20.90 -11.56
C GLU A 14 -18.72 -21.91 -10.47
N ILE A 15 -18.34 -21.39 -9.30
CA ILE A 15 -17.99 -22.17 -8.12
C ILE A 15 -18.82 -21.64 -6.96
N ASP A 16 -19.75 -22.47 -6.48
CA ASP A 16 -20.68 -22.10 -5.40
C ASP A 16 -20.03 -22.11 -4.01
N GLU A 17 -18.93 -22.85 -3.85
CA GLU A 17 -18.21 -23.00 -2.58
C GLU A 17 -16.90 -22.21 -2.59
N ALA A 18 -16.96 -20.97 -2.12
CA ALA A 18 -15.77 -20.16 -1.92
C ALA A 18 -14.89 -20.72 -0.78
N ARG A 19 -13.59 -20.80 -1.03
CA ARG A 19 -12.56 -21.04 -0.02
C ARG A 19 -11.76 -19.77 0.19
N PHE A 20 -11.90 -19.15 1.34
CA PHE A 20 -11.09 -18.00 1.73
C PHE A 20 -9.89 -18.46 2.55
N ARG A 21 -8.72 -17.88 2.31
CA ARG A 21 -7.53 -18.10 3.12
C ARG A 21 -7.18 -16.81 3.85
N VAL A 22 -7.16 -16.88 5.18
CA VAL A 22 -6.75 -15.79 6.07
C VAL A 22 -5.33 -16.03 6.55
N TYR A 23 -4.53 -14.97 6.54
CA TYR A 23 -3.21 -14.89 7.15
C TYR A 23 -3.28 -13.89 8.30
N VAL A 24 -2.75 -14.26 9.47
CA VAL A 24 -2.59 -13.35 10.61
C VAL A 24 -1.11 -13.33 11.01
N PHE A 25 -0.50 -12.14 11.00
CA PHE A 25 0.91 -11.93 11.29
C PHE A 25 1.10 -11.40 12.71
N MET A 26 1.87 -12.12 13.52
CA MET A 26 2.02 -11.89 14.96
C MET A 26 3.46 -11.53 15.34
N GLY A 27 3.57 -10.51 16.19
CA GLY A 27 4.82 -10.06 16.79
C GLY A 27 5.83 -9.51 15.79
N ALA A 28 6.99 -9.08 16.30
CA ALA A 28 8.05 -8.45 15.49
C ALA A 28 8.72 -9.40 14.49
N ALA A 29 8.60 -10.72 14.68
CA ALA A 29 9.10 -11.70 13.72
C ALA A 29 8.09 -12.02 12.60
N ASN A 30 6.91 -11.40 12.63
CA ASN A 30 5.81 -11.68 11.69
C ASN A 30 5.47 -13.19 11.60
N ALA A 31 5.45 -13.86 12.74
CA ALA A 31 5.04 -15.26 12.80
C ALA A 31 3.61 -15.37 12.27
N VAL A 32 3.40 -16.24 11.27
CA VAL A 32 2.15 -16.27 10.53
C VAL A 32 1.31 -17.49 10.88
N THR A 33 0.04 -17.26 11.16
CA THR A 33 -0.98 -18.31 11.19
C THR A 33 -1.84 -18.20 9.94
N THR A 34 -2.13 -19.34 9.32
CA THR A 34 -2.95 -19.42 8.13
C THR A 34 -4.17 -20.28 8.41
N THR A 35 -5.37 -19.80 8.07
CA THR A 35 -6.63 -20.51 8.29
C THR A 35 -7.49 -20.40 7.05
N ASP A 36 -8.05 -21.53 6.62
CA ASP A 36 -9.03 -21.53 5.55
C ASP A 36 -10.45 -21.47 6.13
N ILE A 37 -11.27 -20.61 5.55
CA ILE A 37 -12.70 -20.46 5.84
C ILE A 37 -13.47 -20.98 4.63
N LEU A 38 -14.39 -21.89 4.88
CA LEU A 38 -15.23 -22.54 3.88
C LEU A 38 -16.69 -22.18 4.14
N SER A 39 -17.53 -22.24 3.10
CA SER A 39 -18.98 -22.10 3.21
C SER A 39 -19.40 -20.79 3.90
N ALA A 40 -18.71 -19.70 3.58
CA ALA A 40 -18.96 -18.37 4.12
C ALA A 40 -19.18 -17.37 2.98
N THR A 41 -19.93 -16.30 3.23
CA THR A 41 -19.93 -15.13 2.34
C THR A 41 -18.63 -14.34 2.50
N VAL A 42 -18.39 -13.39 1.60
CA VAL A 42 -17.21 -12.51 1.71
C VAL A 42 -17.27 -11.67 2.99
N GLU A 43 -18.46 -11.20 3.39
CA GLU A 43 -18.67 -10.43 4.62
C GLU A 43 -18.36 -11.27 5.87
N GLU A 44 -18.87 -12.50 5.93
CA GLU A 44 -18.61 -13.43 7.03
C GLU A 44 -17.11 -13.77 7.13
N ALA A 45 -16.45 -13.98 5.98
CA ALA A 45 -15.02 -14.27 5.94
C ALA A 45 -14.17 -13.06 6.39
N LEU A 46 -14.55 -11.83 6.02
CA LEU A 46 -13.90 -10.60 6.48
C LEU A 46 -14.08 -10.38 7.99
N GLU A 47 -15.29 -10.62 8.51
CA GLU A 47 -15.55 -10.54 9.95
C GLU A 47 -14.73 -11.58 10.72
N ALA A 48 -14.71 -12.83 10.24
CA ALA A 48 -13.90 -13.89 10.83
C ALA A 48 -12.40 -13.56 10.80
N ALA A 49 -11.89 -12.99 9.71
CA ALA A 49 -10.50 -12.57 9.61
C ALA A 49 -10.15 -11.49 10.65
N ARG A 50 -11.04 -10.51 10.83
CA ARG A 50 -10.89 -9.47 11.86
C ARG A 50 -10.93 -10.04 13.28
N ASN A 51 -11.81 -11.01 13.53
CA ASN A 51 -11.89 -11.70 14.83
C ASN A 51 -10.61 -12.51 15.12
N LEU A 52 -10.09 -13.24 14.13
CA LEU A 52 -8.81 -13.97 14.23
C LEU A 52 -7.62 -13.02 14.48
N ALA A 53 -7.69 -11.78 13.97
CA ALA A 53 -6.70 -10.75 14.20
C ALA A 53 -6.94 -9.91 15.48
N GLU A 54 -7.81 -10.39 16.38
CA GLU A 54 -8.20 -9.72 17.63
C GLU A 54 -8.69 -8.27 17.43
N GLY A 55 -9.48 -8.02 16.39
CA GLY A 55 -9.97 -6.68 16.09
C GLY A 55 -8.90 -5.75 15.52
N ASP A 56 -8.10 -6.25 14.57
CA ASP A 56 -7.01 -5.53 13.89
C ASP A 56 -5.78 -5.26 14.78
N ARG A 57 -5.66 -5.89 15.97
CA ARG A 57 -4.44 -5.84 16.79
C ARG A 57 -3.25 -6.55 16.15
N HIS A 58 -3.51 -7.41 15.18
CA HIS A 58 -2.53 -8.06 14.33
C HIS A 58 -2.77 -7.68 12.87
N LEU A 59 -1.68 -7.58 12.08
CA LEU A 59 -1.84 -7.48 10.63
C LEU A 59 -2.51 -8.76 10.12
N TRP A 60 -3.41 -8.60 9.16
CA TRP A 60 -4.05 -9.74 8.52
C TRP A 60 -4.37 -9.47 7.07
N SER A 61 -4.33 -10.53 6.28
CA SER A 61 -4.74 -10.53 4.88
C SER A 61 -5.67 -11.69 4.60
N ILE A 62 -6.51 -11.54 3.57
CA ILE A 62 -7.45 -12.54 3.12
C ILE A 62 -7.40 -12.64 1.60
N ALA A 63 -7.40 -13.87 1.11
CA ALA A 63 -7.45 -14.19 -0.32
C ALA A 63 -8.56 -15.19 -0.61
N LEU A 64 -9.11 -15.15 -1.82
CA LEU A 64 -9.84 -16.27 -2.38
C LEU A 64 -8.82 -17.30 -2.86
N ALA A 65 -8.87 -18.51 -2.30
CA ALA A 65 -8.06 -19.63 -2.74
C ALA A 65 -8.74 -20.29 -3.94
N HIS A 66 -8.01 -20.36 -5.04
CA HIS A 66 -8.47 -20.97 -6.28
C HIS A 66 -7.63 -22.22 -6.57
N ASP A 67 -8.28 -23.31 -6.97
CA ASP A 67 -7.62 -24.53 -7.44
C ASP A 67 -8.13 -24.82 -8.85
N ASP A 68 -7.40 -24.36 -9.86
CA ASP A 68 -7.70 -24.71 -11.24
C ASP A 68 -6.88 -25.95 -11.58
N GLY A 69 -7.55 -27.08 -11.82
CA GLY A 69 -6.88 -28.36 -12.14
C GLY A 69 -5.89 -28.28 -13.32
N ALA A 70 -5.98 -27.26 -14.19
CA ALA A 70 -5.04 -27.02 -15.29
C ALA A 70 -3.89 -26.05 -14.95
N MET A 71 -4.13 -25.03 -14.11
CA MET A 71 -3.14 -23.99 -13.76
C MET A 71 -2.54 -24.13 -12.36
N GLY A 72 -3.03 -25.08 -11.56
CA GLY A 72 -2.62 -25.33 -10.18
C GLY A 72 -3.33 -24.42 -9.16
N ARG A 73 -2.81 -24.43 -7.93
CA ARG A 73 -3.35 -23.63 -6.82
C ARG A 73 -2.87 -22.18 -6.90
N GLY A 74 -3.78 -21.24 -6.72
CA GLY A 74 -3.52 -19.80 -6.69
C GLY A 74 -4.27 -19.08 -5.58
N LEU A 75 -3.84 -17.84 -5.31
CA LEU A 75 -4.51 -16.93 -4.38
C LEU A 75 -4.86 -15.64 -5.11
N VAL A 76 -6.10 -15.19 -4.95
CA VAL A 76 -6.56 -13.86 -5.37
C VAL A 76 -6.74 -13.03 -4.10
N TRP A 77 -5.84 -12.09 -3.85
CA TRP A 77 -5.88 -11.24 -2.67
C TRP A 77 -7.10 -10.32 -2.69
N LEU A 78 -7.92 -10.39 -1.64
CA LEU A 78 -9.10 -9.53 -1.47
C LEU A 78 -8.78 -8.33 -0.57
N SER A 79 -7.97 -8.53 0.48
CA SER A 79 -7.50 -7.48 1.38
C SER A 79 -6.15 -7.85 1.96
N GLY A 80 -5.20 -6.90 1.98
CA GLY A 80 -3.80 -7.23 2.32
C GLY A 80 -3.13 -8.14 1.29
N ASN A 81 -1.91 -8.55 1.61
CA ASN A 81 -1.11 -9.53 0.87
C ASN A 81 -0.24 -10.29 1.87
N ASP A 82 0.70 -11.11 1.40
CA ASP A 82 1.68 -11.70 2.31
C ASP A 82 2.59 -10.60 2.86
N TYR A 83 2.49 -10.33 4.17
CA TYR A 83 3.28 -9.28 4.80
C TYR A 83 4.77 -9.64 4.84
N ASN A 84 5.10 -10.94 4.86
CA ASN A 84 6.48 -11.43 4.87
C ASN A 84 7.18 -11.25 3.51
N ASP A 85 6.43 -11.02 2.44
CA ASP A 85 6.99 -10.59 1.17
C ASP A 85 7.47 -9.15 1.30
N TYR A 86 8.79 -8.98 1.33
CA TYR A 86 9.40 -7.65 1.32
C TYR A 86 9.09 -6.93 0.00
N PRO A 87 8.73 -5.64 0.04
CA PRO A 87 8.59 -4.84 -1.17
C PRO A 87 9.91 -4.81 -1.96
N ARG A 88 9.85 -5.21 -3.22
CA ARG A 88 10.97 -5.23 -4.15
C ARG A 88 10.61 -4.40 -5.38
N ALA A 89 11.63 -4.01 -6.14
CA ALA A 89 11.43 -3.19 -7.33
C ALA A 89 10.49 -3.83 -8.37
N ASP A 90 10.43 -5.16 -8.43
CA ASP A 90 9.54 -5.95 -9.30
C ASP A 90 8.11 -6.12 -8.75
N SER A 91 7.92 -5.99 -7.43
CA SER A 91 6.59 -6.05 -6.78
C SER A 91 5.98 -4.67 -6.47
N ASP A 92 6.73 -3.58 -6.69
CA ASP A 92 6.31 -2.18 -6.50
C ASP A 92 5.28 -1.69 -7.53
N THR A 93 4.09 -2.28 -7.45
CA THR A 93 2.94 -1.88 -8.25
C THR A 93 1.94 -1.14 -7.37
N ALA A 94 1.12 -0.28 -8.00
CA ALA A 94 0.01 0.36 -7.30
C ALA A 94 -0.95 -0.70 -6.69
N ALA A 95 -1.18 -1.81 -7.38
CA ALA A 95 -2.02 -2.90 -6.87
C ALA A 95 -1.44 -3.52 -5.58
N TYR A 96 -0.16 -3.92 -5.59
CA TYR A 96 0.50 -4.47 -4.40
C TYR A 96 0.41 -3.51 -3.21
N TRP A 97 0.69 -2.22 -3.44
CA TRP A 97 0.68 -1.23 -2.37
C TRP A 97 -0.70 -0.84 -1.90
N ARG A 98 -1.73 -0.92 -2.74
CA ARG A 98 -3.13 -0.80 -2.28
C ARG A 98 -3.43 -1.87 -1.24
N HIS A 99 -3.08 -3.12 -1.53
CA HIS A 99 -3.29 -4.24 -0.62
C HIS A 99 -2.48 -4.08 0.67
N ARG A 100 -1.15 -3.92 0.56
CA ARG A 100 -0.25 -3.77 1.73
C ARG A 100 -0.59 -2.55 2.58
N GLY A 101 -0.83 -1.41 1.93
CA GLY A 101 -1.20 -0.15 2.60
C GLY A 101 -2.50 -0.27 3.38
N THR A 102 -3.56 -0.83 2.78
CA THR A 102 -4.85 -1.02 3.49
C THR A 102 -4.68 -1.89 4.74
N MET A 103 -3.87 -2.95 4.66
CA MET A 103 -3.58 -3.82 5.80
C MET A 103 -2.82 -3.09 6.92
N GLN A 104 -1.80 -2.31 6.56
CA GLN A 104 -1.06 -1.48 7.52
C GLN A 104 -1.96 -0.40 8.16
N GLU A 105 -2.79 0.27 7.36
CA GLU A 105 -3.69 1.33 7.85
C GLU A 105 -4.68 0.81 8.91
N ARG A 106 -5.31 -0.36 8.68
CA ARG A 106 -6.19 -0.98 9.69
C ARG A 106 -5.47 -1.22 11.01
N TYR A 107 -4.28 -1.80 10.94
CA TYR A 107 -3.48 -2.13 12.12
C TYR A 107 -3.00 -0.87 12.86
N LEU A 108 -2.47 0.12 12.14
CA LEU A 108 -1.99 1.38 12.73
C LEU A 108 -3.14 2.18 13.35
N LEU A 109 -4.32 2.19 12.71
CA LEU A 109 -5.53 2.78 13.27
C LEU A 109 -5.94 2.11 14.59
N ALA A 110 -5.95 0.78 14.65
CA ALA A 110 -6.31 0.04 15.86
C ALA A 110 -5.36 0.35 17.02
N ARG A 111 -4.05 0.51 16.73
CA ARG A 111 -3.04 0.93 17.72
C ARG A 111 -3.28 2.35 18.20
N ALA A 112 -3.51 3.29 17.29
CA ALA A 112 -3.81 4.68 17.62
C ALA A 112 -5.06 4.80 18.52
N GLN A 113 -6.13 4.07 18.19
CA GLN A 113 -7.35 4.01 19.00
C GLN A 113 -7.13 3.41 20.40
N SER A 114 -6.16 2.50 20.51
CA SER A 114 -5.78 1.86 21.77
C SER A 114 -4.74 2.67 22.58
N GLY A 115 -4.29 3.83 22.08
CA GLY A 115 -3.23 4.62 22.69
C GLY A 115 -1.85 3.94 22.67
N GLU A 116 -1.66 2.95 21.79
CA GLU A 116 -0.38 2.27 21.61
C GLU A 116 0.52 3.04 20.62
N PRO A 117 1.86 2.84 20.64
CA PRO A 117 2.76 3.44 19.66
C PRO A 117 2.35 3.07 18.22
N VAL A 118 2.20 4.08 17.34
CA VAL A 118 1.77 3.94 15.95
C VAL A 118 2.95 3.51 15.07
N VAL A 119 3.36 2.26 15.21
CA VAL A 119 4.44 1.62 14.44
C VAL A 119 4.00 0.24 13.97
N LEU A 120 4.58 -0.23 12.86
CA LEU A 120 4.41 -1.57 12.30
C LEU A 120 4.84 -2.65 13.32
N PRO A 121 4.45 -3.94 13.15
CA PRO A 121 4.78 -4.99 14.12
C PRO A 121 6.29 -5.14 14.40
N THR A 122 7.10 -4.84 13.39
CA THR A 122 8.56 -4.87 13.41
C THR A 122 9.19 -3.63 14.06
N GLY A 123 8.38 -2.62 14.41
CA GLY A 123 8.79 -1.40 15.12
C GLY A 123 9.04 -0.20 14.21
N GLU A 124 9.08 -0.39 12.89
CA GLU A 124 9.24 0.69 11.92
C GLU A 124 7.99 1.57 11.81
N ARG A 125 8.20 2.83 11.44
CA ARG A 125 7.14 3.76 11.03
C ARG A 125 6.60 3.39 9.64
N SER A 126 5.41 3.86 9.28
CA SER A 126 4.89 3.76 7.90
C SER A 126 4.91 5.14 7.25
N VAL A 127 5.78 5.33 6.25
CA VAL A 127 5.99 6.62 5.58
C VAL A 127 5.59 6.51 4.12
N ARG A 128 4.70 7.39 3.68
CA ARG A 128 4.22 7.46 2.29
C ARG A 128 4.92 8.58 1.53
N LEU A 129 5.43 8.27 0.33
CA LEU A 129 5.88 9.25 -0.65
C LEU A 129 4.76 9.55 -1.65
N GLY A 130 4.17 10.74 -1.60
CA GLY A 130 3.12 11.19 -2.52
C GLY A 130 3.15 12.70 -2.68
N PRO A 131 3.03 13.22 -3.93
CA PRO A 131 3.10 14.65 -4.18
C PRO A 131 1.88 15.38 -3.63
N GLU A 132 2.04 16.68 -3.34
CA GLU A 132 0.96 17.53 -2.83
C GLU A 132 1.30 19.03 -3.01
N TRP A 133 0.25 19.85 -3.06
CA TRP A 133 0.32 21.30 -3.11
C TRP A 133 0.74 21.91 -1.78
N GLY A 134 1.57 22.96 -1.84
CA GLY A 134 1.86 23.78 -0.66
C GLY A 134 2.72 23.11 0.41
N VAL A 135 3.24 21.90 0.17
CA VAL A 135 4.21 21.23 1.05
C VAL A 135 5.59 21.17 0.44
N ASP A 136 6.60 21.24 1.31
CA ASP A 136 8.00 21.15 0.92
C ASP A 136 8.42 19.68 0.72
N LEU A 137 8.28 18.85 1.75
CA LEU A 137 8.53 17.41 1.65
C LEU A 137 7.22 16.64 1.34
N PRO A 138 7.18 15.85 0.25
CA PRO A 138 6.02 15.03 -0.13
C PRO A 138 5.94 13.72 0.66
N LEU A 139 6.17 13.79 1.98
CA LEU A 139 6.25 12.64 2.87
C LEU A 139 5.16 12.72 3.93
N TRP A 140 4.47 11.59 4.13
CA TRP A 140 3.28 11.51 4.99
C TRP A 140 3.36 10.36 5.96
N GLU A 141 2.92 10.59 7.19
CA GLU A 141 2.74 9.56 8.19
C GLU A 141 1.31 9.63 8.75
N GLN A 142 0.58 8.52 8.68
CA GLN A 142 -0.82 8.50 9.13
C GLN A 142 -0.92 8.22 10.63
N PHE A 143 -2.00 8.71 11.23
CA PHE A 143 -2.36 8.49 12.64
C PHE A 143 -1.33 9.02 13.65
N THR A 144 -0.53 10.00 13.24
CA THR A 144 0.39 10.75 14.11
C THR A 144 0.08 12.24 14.05
N ASP A 145 0.56 12.99 15.04
CA ASP A 145 0.48 14.46 15.05
C ASP A 145 1.38 15.10 13.96
N HIS A 146 2.22 14.30 13.30
CA HIS A 146 3.18 14.70 12.28
C HIS A 146 2.74 14.21 10.89
N TYR A 147 1.50 14.54 10.51
CA TYR A 147 0.92 14.06 9.26
C TYR A 147 1.77 14.40 8.03
N PRO A 148 2.10 15.69 7.75
CA PRO A 148 3.21 16.01 6.88
C PRO A 148 4.53 15.85 7.65
N VAL A 149 5.46 15.11 7.06
CA VAL A 149 6.80 14.97 7.63
C VAL A 149 7.63 16.22 7.32
N GLU A 150 8.09 16.88 8.37
CA GLU A 150 8.95 18.06 8.27
C GLU A 150 10.43 17.71 8.03
N ARG A 151 11.22 18.69 7.55
CA ARG A 151 12.67 18.53 7.41
C ARG A 151 13.33 18.19 8.73
N GLY A 152 14.28 17.27 8.72
CA GLY A 152 14.99 16.83 9.91
C GLY A 152 14.20 15.88 10.82
N ALA A 153 12.91 15.65 10.58
CA ALA A 153 12.12 14.67 11.34
C ALA A 153 12.49 13.20 10.99
N LEU A 154 13.22 13.00 9.89
CA LEU A 154 13.77 11.71 9.46
C LEU A 154 15.27 11.86 9.14
N PRO A 155 16.08 10.79 9.31
CA PRO A 155 17.52 10.82 9.08
C PRO A 155 17.91 10.76 7.60
N LEU A 156 17.30 11.57 6.73
CA LEU A 156 17.47 11.51 5.27
C LEU A 156 18.70 12.27 4.75
N GLY A 157 19.17 13.26 5.51
CA GLY A 157 20.23 14.20 5.10
C GLY A 157 19.76 15.21 4.04
N GLY A 158 20.35 16.41 4.06
CA GLY A 158 19.86 17.54 3.25
C GLY A 158 19.83 17.32 1.73
N ARG A 159 20.69 16.44 1.19
CA ARG A 159 20.69 16.12 -0.25
C ARG A 159 19.44 15.34 -0.68
N LEU A 160 19.03 14.34 0.09
CA LEU A 160 17.85 13.54 -0.24
C LEU A 160 16.58 14.36 -0.04
N GLU A 161 16.49 15.10 1.07
CA GLU A 161 15.39 16.05 1.30
C GLU A 161 15.27 17.10 0.19
N GLY A 162 16.40 17.66 -0.29
CA GLY A 162 16.41 18.57 -1.43
C GLY A 162 15.92 17.92 -2.73
N SER A 163 16.26 16.64 -2.95
CA SER A 163 15.80 15.89 -4.12
C SER A 163 14.28 15.60 -4.07
N LEU A 164 13.75 15.33 -2.87
CA LEU A 164 12.31 15.11 -2.65
C LEU A 164 11.51 16.40 -2.86
N ALA A 165 12.00 17.51 -2.32
CA ALA A 165 11.38 18.82 -2.50
C ALA A 165 11.35 19.26 -3.97
N ALA A 166 12.47 19.12 -4.68
CA ALA A 166 12.53 19.42 -6.12
C ALA A 166 11.59 18.53 -6.94
N TRP A 167 11.43 17.26 -6.55
CA TRP A 167 10.50 16.35 -7.21
C TRP A 167 9.03 16.71 -6.95
N ASN A 168 8.68 17.18 -5.74
CA ASN A 168 7.33 17.69 -5.45
C ASN A 168 7.06 19.00 -6.18
N GLN A 169 8.01 19.94 -6.18
CA GLN A 169 7.90 21.19 -6.93
C GLN A 169 7.69 20.92 -8.43
N ARG A 170 8.42 19.96 -9.00
CA ARG A 170 8.21 19.57 -10.40
C ARG A 170 6.80 19.03 -10.64
N TRP A 171 6.23 18.26 -9.72
CA TRP A 171 4.85 17.84 -9.82
C TRP A 171 3.89 19.04 -9.82
N GLN A 172 4.09 20.00 -8.91
CA GLN A 172 3.29 21.21 -8.83
C GLN A 172 3.32 21.98 -10.16
N GLU A 173 4.51 22.20 -10.74
CA GLU A 173 4.65 22.83 -12.07
C GLU A 173 3.91 22.09 -13.19
N LEU A 174 3.95 20.75 -13.18
CA LEU A 174 3.30 19.93 -14.21
C LEU A 174 1.78 19.85 -14.04
N ALA A 175 1.31 19.85 -12.80
CA ALA A 175 -0.11 19.73 -12.44
C ALA A 175 -0.84 21.08 -12.41
N ASP A 176 -0.11 22.19 -12.45
CA ASP A 176 -0.66 23.54 -12.39
C ASP A 176 -1.58 23.83 -13.59
N PRO A 177 -2.85 24.21 -13.38
CA PRO A 177 -3.80 24.46 -14.47
C PRO A 177 -3.44 25.63 -15.39
N ASP A 178 -2.59 26.56 -14.95
CA ASP A 178 -2.24 27.76 -15.71
C ASP A 178 -0.92 27.60 -16.46
N THR A 179 0.04 26.91 -15.85
CA THR A 179 1.40 26.74 -16.39
C THR A 179 1.69 25.33 -16.92
N GLY A 180 0.96 24.32 -16.44
CA GLY A 180 1.16 22.90 -16.75
C GLY A 180 0.43 22.38 -18.00
N ARG A 181 -0.43 23.18 -18.66
CA ARG A 181 -1.25 22.74 -19.83
C ARG A 181 -0.44 22.21 -21.02
N GLY A 182 0.86 22.50 -21.08
CA GLY A 182 1.78 22.02 -22.13
C GLY A 182 2.62 20.81 -21.74
N ALA A 183 2.43 20.24 -20.54
CA ALA A 183 3.20 19.09 -20.06
C ALA A 183 3.00 17.87 -20.96
N SER A 184 4.08 17.35 -21.53
CA SER A 184 4.03 16.16 -22.38
C SER A 184 3.96 14.88 -21.56
N GLU A 185 3.54 13.77 -22.19
CA GLU A 185 3.66 12.43 -21.59
C GLU A 185 5.10 12.12 -21.16
N LYS A 186 6.10 12.64 -21.89
CA LYS A 186 7.51 12.48 -21.57
C LYS A 186 7.88 13.20 -20.26
N ASP A 187 7.32 14.37 -20.00
CA ASP A 187 7.55 15.10 -18.75
C ASP A 187 7.00 14.32 -17.55
N TRP A 188 5.78 13.79 -17.69
CA TRP A 188 5.16 12.95 -16.67
C TRP A 188 5.91 11.62 -16.48
N ALA A 189 6.39 11.00 -17.55
CA ALA A 189 7.20 9.78 -17.47
C ALA A 189 8.53 10.04 -16.74
N ALA A 190 9.19 11.16 -17.02
CA ALA A 190 10.43 11.56 -16.34
C ALA A 190 10.20 11.81 -14.84
N TRP A 191 9.10 12.49 -14.49
CA TRP A 191 8.72 12.71 -13.10
C TRP A 191 8.44 11.38 -12.35
N LYS A 192 7.69 10.46 -12.97
CA LYS A 192 7.43 9.12 -12.41
C LYS A 192 8.71 8.31 -12.22
N ALA A 193 9.61 8.29 -13.22
CA ALA A 193 10.88 7.60 -13.14
C ALA A 193 11.75 8.14 -11.98
N LYS A 194 11.74 9.46 -11.76
CA LYS A 194 12.42 10.07 -10.61
C LYS A 194 11.80 9.66 -9.27
N GLY A 195 10.47 9.51 -9.21
CA GLY A 195 9.76 9.01 -8.04
C GLY A 195 10.22 7.61 -7.64
N VAL A 196 10.38 6.70 -8.61
CA VAL A 196 10.91 5.34 -8.39
C VAL A 196 12.33 5.37 -7.82
N GLU A 197 13.22 6.21 -8.38
CA GLU A 197 14.58 6.40 -7.86
C GLU A 197 14.56 6.91 -6.40
N LEU A 198 13.69 7.86 -6.10
CA LEU A 198 13.56 8.45 -4.76
C LEU A 198 13.04 7.43 -3.73
N VAL A 199 12.11 6.55 -4.10
CA VAL A 199 11.66 5.46 -3.23
C VAL A 199 12.80 4.52 -2.88
N ALA A 200 13.61 4.12 -3.86
CA ALA A 200 14.76 3.25 -3.60
C ALA A 200 15.73 3.91 -2.61
N ARG A 201 16.05 5.20 -2.81
CA ARG A 201 16.93 5.97 -1.91
C ARG A 201 16.33 6.19 -0.53
N LEU A 202 15.01 6.41 -0.43
CA LEU A 202 14.31 6.50 0.85
C LEU A 202 14.37 5.18 1.63
N ARG A 203 14.14 4.05 0.96
CA ARG A 203 14.20 2.73 1.61
C ARG A 203 15.60 2.39 2.10
N GLU A 204 16.63 2.77 1.35
CA GLU A 204 18.02 2.64 1.81
C GLU A 204 18.27 3.52 3.05
N ALA A 205 17.89 4.81 2.99
CA ALA A 205 18.12 5.75 4.08
C ALA A 205 17.30 5.45 5.35
N LEU A 206 16.15 4.80 5.21
CA LEU A 206 15.20 4.51 6.30
C LEU A 206 15.15 3.02 6.68
N ALA A 207 16.12 2.22 6.24
CA ALA A 207 16.20 0.82 6.60
C ALA A 207 16.19 0.64 8.13
N GLY A 208 15.23 -0.12 8.66
CA GLY A 208 15.01 -0.32 10.09
C GLY A 208 14.41 0.87 10.85
N VAL A 209 14.07 1.96 10.15
CA VAL A 209 13.42 3.16 10.72
C VAL A 209 11.98 3.27 10.24
N ALA A 210 11.75 3.12 8.94
CA ALA A 210 10.44 3.24 8.33
C ALA A 210 10.31 2.32 7.11
N GLU A 211 9.12 1.75 6.94
CA GLU A 211 8.72 1.18 5.67
C GLU A 211 8.18 2.28 4.75
N VAL A 212 8.68 2.32 3.50
CA VAL A 212 8.37 3.39 2.55
C VAL A 212 7.34 2.92 1.52
N HIS A 213 6.16 3.53 1.58
CA HIS A 213 5.06 3.34 0.64
C HIS A 213 5.15 4.32 -0.54
N PRO A 214 5.25 3.85 -1.80
CA PRO A 214 5.28 4.67 -3.00
C PRO A 214 3.87 5.16 -3.40
N ALA A 215 3.27 6.03 -2.60
CA ALA A 215 1.89 6.51 -2.83
C ALA A 215 1.71 7.23 -4.18
N HIS A 216 2.78 7.82 -4.71
CA HIS A 216 2.82 8.43 -6.05
C HIS A 216 2.52 7.47 -7.22
N LEU A 217 2.56 6.15 -7.01
CA LEU A 217 2.10 5.18 -8.02
C LEU A 217 0.58 5.22 -8.23
N HIS A 218 -0.17 5.77 -7.26
CA HIS A 218 -1.62 5.96 -7.34
C HIS A 218 -2.01 7.32 -7.90
N THR A 219 -1.10 8.30 -7.85
CA THR A 219 -1.33 9.61 -8.46
C THR A 219 -1.21 9.47 -9.98
N GLY A 220 -2.34 9.31 -10.65
CA GLY A 220 -2.43 9.42 -12.11
C GLY A 220 -2.05 10.84 -12.56
N GLN A 221 -1.83 11.00 -13.87
CA GLN A 221 -1.98 12.33 -14.47
C GLN A 221 -3.35 12.88 -14.03
N PRO A 222 -3.45 14.16 -13.60
CA PRO A 222 -4.77 14.76 -13.44
C PRO A 222 -5.52 14.57 -14.76
N SER A 223 -6.72 14.00 -14.68
CA SER A 223 -7.55 13.77 -15.86
C SER A 223 -7.77 15.12 -16.55
N THR A 224 -7.33 15.20 -17.82
CA THR A 224 -7.59 16.35 -18.70
C THR A 224 -9.07 16.54 -18.94
#